data_AF-A0A929GAP7-F1
#
_entry.id   AF-A0A929GAP7-F1
#
_cell.length_a   1.000
_cell.length_b   1.000
_cell.length_c   1.000
_cell.angle_alpha   90.00
_cell.angle_beta   90.00
_cell.angle_gamma   90.00
#
_symmetry.space_group_name_H-M   'P 1'
#
loop_
_entity.id
_entity.type
_entity.pdbx_description
1 polymer ?
#
loop_
_entity_poly.entity_id
_entity_poly.type
_entity_poly.pdbx_seq_one_letter_code
_entity_poly.pdbx_strand_id
1 'polypeptide(L)'
;MTSPNERKIRRLSRELNALTQVAKTLSSPLDLPELLTAIMDKIIGVLDPADVGTVMLWEQSAGLFRPAAAFGYDLDILRKMGLRAGESITGKVYDEDKVSLFRTSNEITEAMSDMRPANRAMMTQAFGSEQLP
;
A
#
# COMPACT_ATOMS: atom_id res chain seq x y z
N MET A 1 -5.12 -10.89 -33.33
CA MET A 1 -5.90 -10.48 -32.14
C MET A 1 -6.04 -11.69 -31.24
N THR A 2 -5.58 -11.65 -29.99
CA THR A 2 -5.62 -12.80 -29.07
C THR A 2 -7.04 -13.06 -28.58
N SER A 3 -7.43 -14.33 -28.44
CA SER A 3 -8.81 -14.67 -28.06
C SER A 3 -9.11 -14.25 -26.60
N PRO A 4 -10.37 -13.97 -26.23
CA PRO A 4 -10.75 -13.67 -24.85
C PRO A 4 -10.27 -14.74 -23.85
N ASN A 5 -10.28 -16.02 -24.25
CA ASN A 5 -9.78 -17.12 -23.43
C ASN A 5 -8.26 -17.07 -23.22
N GLU A 6 -7.48 -16.77 -24.27
CA GLU A 6 -6.04 -16.65 -24.12
C GLU A 6 -5.63 -15.42 -23.28
N ARG A 7 -6.41 -14.34 -23.30
CA ARG A 7 -6.20 -13.19 -22.40
C ARG A 7 -6.48 -13.58 -20.94
N LYS A 8 -7.57 -14.30 -20.69
CA LYS A 8 -7.93 -14.80 -19.36
C LYS A 8 -6.87 -15.76 -18.81
N ILE A 9 -6.42 -16.73 -19.60
CA ILE A 9 -5.36 -17.68 -19.21
C ILE A 9 -4.05 -16.93 -18.91
N ARG A 10 -3.65 -15.96 -19.75
CA ARG A 10 -2.46 -15.14 -19.49
C ARG A 10 -2.57 -14.29 -18.23
N ARG A 11 -3.76 -13.78 -17.90
CA ARG A 11 -4.00 -13.04 -16.66
C ARG A 11 -3.86 -13.96 -15.44
N LEU A 12 -4.59 -15.07 -15.42
CA LEU A 12 -4.54 -16.03 -14.31
C LEU A 12 -3.13 -16.60 -14.09
N SER A 13 -2.40 -16.89 -15.18
CA SER A 13 -1.02 -17.35 -15.09
C SER A 13 -0.09 -16.31 -14.47
N ARG A 14 -0.25 -15.02 -14.81
CA ARG A 14 0.49 -13.91 -14.18
C ARG A 14 0.14 -13.77 -12.70
N GLU A 15 -1.14 -13.81 -12.34
CA GLU A 15 -1.61 -13.75 -10.94
C GLU A 15 -1.06 -14.93 -10.11
N LEU A 16 -1.10 -16.16 -10.63
CA LEU A 16 -0.55 -17.34 -9.96
C LEU A 16 0.97 -17.27 -9.78
N ASN A 17 1.69 -16.78 -10.79
CA ASN A 17 3.13 -16.56 -10.69
C ASN A 17 3.45 -15.55 -9.60
N ALA A 18 2.73 -14.42 -9.57
CA ALA A 18 2.86 -13.40 -8.54
C ALA A 18 2.69 -13.98 -7.13
N LEU A 19 1.59 -14.71 -6.89
CA LEU A 19 1.33 -15.35 -5.60
C LEU A 19 2.46 -16.32 -5.21
N THR A 20 2.95 -17.10 -6.16
CA THR A 20 4.07 -18.03 -5.94
C THR A 20 5.36 -17.29 -5.58
N GLN A 21 5.64 -16.17 -6.26
CA GLN A 21 6.82 -15.35 -6.01
C GLN A 21 6.76 -14.65 -4.66
N VAL A 22 5.59 -14.15 -4.26
CA VAL A 22 5.35 -13.59 -2.92
C VAL A 22 5.55 -14.66 -1.86
N ALA A 23 4.95 -15.85 -2.01
CA ALA A 23 5.09 -16.95 -1.07
C ALA A 23 6.56 -17.38 -0.87
N LYS A 24 7.35 -17.45 -1.95
CA LYS A 24 8.79 -17.72 -1.87
C LYS A 24 9.57 -16.64 -1.11
N THR A 25 9.16 -15.38 -1.26
CA THR A 25 9.82 -14.26 -0.59
C THR A 25 9.53 -14.28 0.91
N LEU A 26 8.29 -14.60 1.29
CA LEU A 26 7.89 -14.81 2.69
C LEU A 26 8.70 -15.90 3.40
N SER A 27 9.20 -16.91 2.67
CA SER A 27 10.08 -17.95 3.22
C SER A 27 11.58 -17.62 3.24
N SER A 28 11.96 -16.42 2.79
CA SER A 28 13.37 -16.00 2.75
C SER A 28 13.87 -15.57 4.13
N PRO A 29 15.17 -15.70 4.43
CA PRO A 29 15.76 -15.30 5.71
C PRO A 29 16.02 -13.78 5.78
N LEU A 30 15.09 -12.97 5.27
CA LEU A 30 15.14 -11.51 5.35
C LEU A 30 14.54 -11.04 6.68
N ASP A 31 15.08 -9.95 7.20
CA ASP A 31 14.42 -9.14 8.21
C ASP A 31 13.16 -8.47 7.65
N LEU A 32 12.27 -8.08 8.57
CA LEU A 32 10.91 -7.66 8.24
C LEU A 32 10.84 -6.46 7.26
N PRO A 33 11.63 -5.38 7.41
CA PRO A 33 11.56 -4.24 6.49
C PRO A 33 11.96 -4.61 5.05
N GLU A 34 13.03 -5.40 4.90
CA GLU A 34 13.59 -5.89 3.65
C GLU A 34 12.61 -6.85 2.98
N LEU A 35 11.99 -7.73 3.78
CA LEU A 35 10.96 -8.64 3.34
C LEU A 35 9.74 -7.90 2.77
N LEU A 36 9.23 -6.90 3.50
CA LEU A 36 8.04 -6.15 3.08
C LEU A 36 8.32 -5.32 1.82
N THR A 37 9.50 -4.72 1.71
CA THR A 37 9.94 -4.03 0.49
C THR A 37 9.98 -5.00 -0.70
N ALA A 38 10.62 -6.16 -0.53
CA ALA A 38 10.72 -7.16 -1.59
C ALA A 38 9.35 -7.72 -2.03
N ILE A 39 8.40 -7.87 -1.11
CA ILE A 39 7.03 -8.27 -1.42
C ILE A 39 6.32 -7.17 -2.20
N MET A 40 6.44 -5.92 -1.77
CA MET A 40 5.81 -4.78 -2.42
C MET A 40 6.27 -4.66 -3.89
N ASP A 41 7.58 -4.73 -4.14
CA ASP A 41 8.16 -4.69 -5.50
C ASP A 41 7.56 -5.76 -6.42
N LYS A 42 7.35 -6.98 -5.89
CA LYS A 42 6.74 -8.09 -6.65
C LYS A 42 5.26 -7.85 -6.94
N ILE A 43 4.53 -7.25 -6.01
CA ILE A 43 3.10 -6.94 -6.18
C ILE A 43 2.91 -5.86 -7.25
N ILE A 44 3.72 -4.80 -7.21
CA ILE A 44 3.61 -3.67 -8.15
C ILE A 44 3.93 -4.11 -9.57
N GLY A 45 4.94 -4.97 -9.77
CA GLY A 45 5.23 -5.53 -11.08
C GLY A 45 4.09 -6.35 -11.70
N VAL A 46 3.05 -6.67 -10.93
CA VAL A 46 1.89 -7.47 -11.35
C VAL A 46 0.62 -6.61 -11.48
N LEU A 47 0.45 -5.60 -10.62
CA LEU A 47 -0.74 -4.73 -10.53
C LEU A 47 -0.71 -3.52 -11.49
N ASP A 48 0.16 -3.53 -12.50
CA ASP A 48 0.35 -2.44 -13.46
C ASP A 48 -0.99 -1.93 -14.09
N PRO A 49 -1.31 -0.62 -14.06
CA PRO A 49 -0.52 0.51 -13.51
C PRO A 49 -0.99 0.93 -12.12
N ALA A 50 -0.15 0.73 -11.10
CA ALA A 50 -0.31 1.34 -9.78
C ALA A 50 0.70 2.47 -9.62
N ASP A 51 0.24 3.67 -9.26
CA ASP A 51 1.12 4.84 -9.10
C ASP A 51 1.83 4.88 -7.74
N VAL A 52 1.13 4.42 -6.70
CA VAL A 52 1.62 4.46 -5.30
C VAL A 52 1.16 3.25 -4.49
N GLY A 53 1.92 2.94 -3.44
CA GLY A 53 1.55 1.90 -2.48
C GLY A 53 2.31 2.07 -1.16
N THR A 54 1.71 1.62 -0.06
CA THR A 54 2.37 1.61 1.25
C THR A 54 1.88 0.44 2.10
N VAL A 55 2.77 -0.14 2.90
CA VAL A 55 2.46 -1.14 3.92
C VAL A 55 2.69 -0.48 5.27
N MET A 56 1.65 -0.48 6.09
CA MET A 56 1.63 0.12 7.41
C MET A 56 1.65 -0.98 8.48
N LEU A 57 2.56 -0.87 9.45
CA LEU A 57 2.64 -1.78 10.59
C LEU A 57 2.14 -1.11 11.86
N TRP A 58 1.36 -1.84 12.65
CA TRP A 58 0.91 -1.37 13.96
C TRP A 58 2.03 -1.47 15.00
N GLU A 59 2.41 -0.34 15.58
CA GLU A 59 3.37 -0.22 16.68
C GLU A 59 2.60 -0.18 18.01
N GLN A 60 2.50 -1.33 18.71
CA GLN A 60 1.67 -1.43 19.93
C GLN A 60 2.09 -0.45 21.03
N SER A 61 3.40 -0.19 21.19
CA SER A 61 3.95 0.71 22.21
C SER A 61 3.48 2.16 22.05
N ALA A 62 3.31 2.61 20.81
CA ALA A 62 2.90 3.98 20.49
C ALA A 62 1.41 4.10 20.20
N GLY A 63 0.73 2.99 19.88
CA GLY A 63 -0.65 3.00 19.40
C GLY A 63 -0.77 3.68 18.03
N LEU A 64 0.21 3.45 17.14
CA LEU A 64 0.29 4.10 15.83
C LEU A 64 0.65 3.11 14.72
N PHE A 65 0.12 3.35 13.52
CA PHE A 65 0.58 2.73 12.29
C PHE A 65 1.78 3.46 11.71
N ARG A 66 2.87 2.72 11.46
CA ARG A 66 4.11 3.21 10.86
C ARG A 66 4.32 2.64 9.45
N PRO A 67 4.72 3.46 8.47
CA PRO A 67 5.11 2.96 7.16
C PRO A 67 6.33 2.05 7.27
N ALA A 68 6.21 0.83 6.74
CA ALA A 68 7.30 -0.15 6.73
C ALA A 68 7.90 -0.33 5.34
N ALA A 69 7.07 -0.27 4.29
CA ALA A 69 7.48 -0.29 2.89
C ALA A 69 6.57 0.64 2.09
N ALA A 70 7.10 1.25 1.02
CA ALA A 70 6.33 2.11 0.14
C ALA A 70 6.87 2.08 -1.29
N PHE A 71 6.00 2.43 -2.24
CA PHE A 71 6.29 2.65 -3.64
C PHE A 71 5.61 3.94 -4.10
N GLY A 72 6.30 4.70 -4.95
CA GLY A 72 5.83 6.02 -5.38
C GLY A 72 5.88 7.10 -4.28
N TYR A 73 6.37 6.76 -3.09
CA TYR A 73 6.62 7.70 -1.99
C TYR A 73 8.10 7.67 -1.58
N ASP A 74 8.62 8.83 -1.15
CA ASP A 74 9.84 8.88 -0.36
C ASP A 74 9.56 8.25 1.03
N LEU A 75 10.08 7.03 1.22
CA LEU A 75 9.83 6.25 2.42
C LEU A 75 10.43 6.91 3.68
N ASP A 76 11.55 7.63 3.58
CA ASP A 76 12.20 8.25 4.74
C ASP A 76 11.43 9.47 5.23
N ILE A 77 10.77 10.19 4.32
CA ILE A 77 9.81 11.24 4.68
C ILE A 77 8.54 10.60 5.22
N LEU A 78 8.01 9.57 4.55
CA LEU A 78 6.76 8.93 4.92
C LEU A 78 6.85 8.33 6.34
N ARG A 79 7.97 7.69 6.71
CA ARG A 79 8.22 7.10 8.05
C ARG A 79 8.05 8.07 9.22
N LYS A 80 8.10 9.39 8.99
CA LYS A 80 7.85 10.41 10.02
C LYS A 80 6.38 10.51 10.42
N MET A 81 5.47 9.96 9.61
CA MET A 81 4.06 9.88 9.93
C MET A 81 3.77 8.80 10.97
N GLY A 82 2.62 8.91 11.63
CA GLY A 82 2.06 7.82 12.43
C GLY A 82 0.56 7.97 12.51
N LEU A 83 -0.21 7.06 11.91
CA LEU A 83 -1.68 7.10 11.92
C LEU A 83 -2.24 6.41 13.16
N ARG A 84 -3.36 6.89 13.70
CA ARG A 84 -4.08 6.18 14.76
C ARG A 84 -5.07 5.17 14.18
N ALA A 85 -5.57 4.28 15.05
CA ALA A 85 -6.83 3.59 14.82
C ALA A 85 -7.93 4.61 14.47
N GLY A 86 -8.76 4.29 13.49
CA GLY A 86 -9.81 5.17 12.95
C GLY A 86 -9.34 6.37 12.10
N GLU A 87 -8.04 6.66 12.02
CA GLU A 87 -7.51 7.79 11.23
C GLU A 87 -7.15 7.37 9.80
N SER A 88 -7.60 8.16 8.82
CA SER A 88 -7.38 7.90 7.39
C SER A 88 -7.93 6.53 6.97
N ILE A 89 -7.63 6.11 5.75
CA ILE A 89 -8.04 4.81 5.21
C ILE A 89 -7.46 3.66 6.05
N THR A 90 -6.17 3.72 6.42
CA THR A 90 -5.50 2.67 7.20
C THR A 90 -6.19 2.43 8.54
N GLY A 91 -6.47 3.48 9.30
CA GLY A 91 -7.10 3.36 10.61
C GLY A 91 -8.53 2.87 10.53
N LYS A 92 -9.30 3.29 9.52
CA LYS A 92 -10.69 2.84 9.30
C LYS A 92 -10.75 1.36 8.93
N VAL A 93 -9.91 0.91 8.01
CA VAL A 93 -9.82 -0.50 7.62
C VAL A 93 -9.45 -1.38 8.83
N TYR A 94 -8.58 -0.89 9.70
CA TYR A 94 -8.22 -1.60 10.93
C TYR A 94 -9.40 -1.71 11.91
N ASP A 95 -10.17 -0.64 12.11
CA ASP A 95 -11.32 -0.64 13.03
C ASP A 95 -12.50 -1.47 12.49
N GLU A 96 -12.73 -1.42 11.17
CA GLU A 96 -13.86 -2.09 10.52
C GLU A 96 -13.60 -3.57 10.20
N ASP A 97 -12.32 -4.00 10.21
CA ASP A 97 -11.84 -5.31 9.77
C ASP A 97 -12.35 -5.69 8.37
N LYS A 98 -12.37 -4.71 7.46
CA LYS A 98 -12.92 -4.84 6.10
C LYS A 98 -12.05 -4.14 5.08
N VAL A 99 -11.88 -4.80 3.93
CA VAL A 99 -11.23 -4.20 2.77
C VAL A 99 -12.12 -3.09 2.20
N SER A 100 -11.53 -1.92 1.97
CA SER A 100 -12.18 -0.79 1.28
C SER A 100 -11.63 -0.66 -0.15
N LEU A 101 -12.53 -0.44 -1.10
CA LEU A 101 -12.19 -0.13 -2.49
C LEU A 101 -12.83 1.20 -2.89
N PHE A 102 -12.00 2.17 -3.20
CA PHE A 102 -12.42 3.48 -3.69
C PHE A 102 -12.19 3.55 -5.20
N ARG A 103 -13.14 4.17 -5.91
CA ARG A 103 -13.12 4.26 -7.38
C ARG A 103 -12.71 5.64 -7.89
N THR A 104 -12.69 6.64 -7.03
CA THR A 104 -12.41 8.03 -7.41
C THR A 104 -11.51 8.71 -6.37
N SER A 105 -10.72 9.68 -6.82
CA SER A 105 -9.86 10.47 -5.93
C SER A 105 -10.68 11.32 -4.93
N ASN A 106 -11.94 11.66 -5.23
CA ASN A 106 -12.84 12.31 -4.28
C ASN A 106 -13.20 11.39 -3.11
N GLU A 107 -13.55 10.12 -3.38
CA GLU A 107 -13.82 9.14 -2.32
C GLU A 107 -12.58 8.92 -1.45
N ILE A 108 -11.39 8.85 -2.07
CA ILE A 108 -10.11 8.75 -1.35
C ILE A 108 -9.91 9.99 -0.46
N THR A 109 -10.12 11.18 -0.99
CA THR A 109 -9.97 12.45 -0.26
C THR A 109 -10.90 12.52 0.95
N GLU A 110 -12.17 12.13 0.77
CA GLU A 110 -13.16 12.07 1.85
C GLU A 110 -12.77 11.04 2.91
N ALA A 111 -12.35 9.84 2.50
CA ALA A 111 -11.88 8.79 3.40
C ALA A 111 -10.61 9.20 4.18
N MET A 112 -9.83 10.14 3.67
CA MET A 112 -8.64 10.69 4.32
C MET A 112 -8.88 12.04 5.02
N SER A 113 -10.13 12.52 5.11
CA SER A 113 -10.45 13.86 5.63
C SER A 113 -10.06 14.06 7.10
N ASP A 114 -10.08 12.98 7.89
CA ASP A 114 -9.70 12.95 9.31
C ASP A 114 -8.19 12.77 9.55
N MET A 115 -7.39 12.63 8.49
CA MET A 115 -5.94 12.59 8.61
C MET A 115 -5.42 13.89 9.22
N ARG A 116 -4.68 13.77 10.32
CA ARG A 116 -4.15 14.90 11.07
C ARG A 116 -3.21 15.75 10.19
N PRO A 117 -3.17 17.09 10.38
CA PRO A 117 -2.36 17.98 9.55
C PRO A 117 -0.89 17.61 9.45
N ALA A 118 -0.27 17.16 10.55
CA ALA A 118 1.13 16.72 10.55
C ALA A 118 1.37 15.49 9.66
N ASN A 119 0.46 14.51 9.69
CA ASN A 119 0.54 13.31 8.85
C ASN A 119 0.28 13.66 7.37
N ARG A 120 -0.68 14.55 7.10
CA ARG A 120 -0.98 15.04 5.75
C ARG A 120 0.24 15.74 5.13
N ALA A 121 0.92 16.60 5.90
CA ALA A 121 2.12 17.28 5.44
C ALA A 121 3.23 16.30 5.05
N MET A 122 3.49 15.27 5.88
CA MET A 122 4.49 14.24 5.56
C MET A 122 4.11 13.42 4.34
N MET A 123 2.83 13.05 4.18
CA MET A 123 2.36 12.30 3.02
C MET A 123 2.47 13.11 1.72
N THR A 124 2.03 14.37 1.72
CA THR A 124 2.16 15.28 0.57
C THR A 124 3.63 15.48 0.20
N GLN A 125 4.49 15.70 1.20
CA GLN A 125 5.92 15.85 0.97
C GLN A 125 6.56 14.57 0.43
N ALA A 126 6.16 13.39 0.93
CA ALA A 126 6.67 12.11 0.47
C ALA A 126 6.22 11.76 -0.96
N PHE A 127 5.03 12.22 -1.37
CA PHE A 127 4.53 12.02 -2.74
C PHE A 127 5.17 12.98 -3.75
N GLY A 128 5.51 14.20 -3.31
CA GLY A 128 6.01 15.26 -4.18
C GLY A 128 4.94 16.04 -4.93
N SER A 129 3.65 15.85 -4.59
CA SER A 129 2.50 16.58 -5.14
C SER A 129 1.43 16.82 -4.07
N GLU A 130 0.73 17.96 -4.16
CA GLU A 130 -0.42 18.29 -3.29
C GLU A 130 -1.71 17.56 -3.69
N GLN A 131 -1.80 17.08 -4.94
CA GLN A 131 -2.95 16.31 -5.42
C GLN A 131 -2.68 14.82 -5.22
N LEU A 132 -3.64 14.13 -4.62
CA LEU A 132 -3.66 12.66 -4.58
C LEU A 132 -3.82 12.12 -6.01
N PRO A 133 -3.21 10.97 -6.35
CA PRO A 133 -3.44 10.31 -7.63
C PRO A 133 -4.92 9.95 -7.86
#